data_AF-A0A957HG59-F1
#
_entry.id   AF-A0A957HG59-F1
#
_cell.length_a   1.000
_cell.length_b   1.000
_cell.length_c   1.000
_cell.angle_alpha   90.00
_cell.angle_beta   90.00
_cell.angle_gamma   90.00
#
_symmetry.space_group_name_H-M   'P 1'
#
loop_
_entity.id
_entity.type
_entity.pdbx_description
1 polymer ?
#
loop_
_entity_poly.entity_id
_entity_poly.type
_entity_poly.pdbx_seq_one_letter_code
_entity_poly.pdbx_strand_id
1 'polypeptide(L)'
;MTQYVITPINENRAIRWEKVYGRTELPVKFPLPHLACTQRWGDVPVYYLDVTAVPAALLDRLATFEARRTGTSYPEARLAVRREWLIRADECQPARKALPTPTAPSWQPAFPFLQQVPLRPSRRPQRARFI
;
A
#
# COMPACT_ATOMS: atom_id res chain seq x y z
N MET A 1 -3.09 13.77 -11.05
CA MET A 1 -1.68 13.41 -11.35
C MET A 1 -1.68 12.03 -11.98
N THR A 2 -0.95 11.83 -13.08
CA THR A 2 -0.85 10.51 -13.71
C THR A 2 0.05 9.61 -12.86
N GLN A 3 -0.52 8.59 -12.25
CA GLN A 3 0.25 7.62 -11.46
C GLN A 3 0.78 6.52 -12.39
N TYR A 4 2.02 6.11 -12.19
CA TYR A 4 2.63 4.99 -12.91
C TYR A 4 2.82 3.81 -11.97
N VAL A 5 2.66 2.61 -12.51
CA VAL A 5 2.83 1.36 -11.77
C VAL A 5 3.72 0.41 -12.55
N ILE A 6 4.48 -0.40 -11.81
CA ILE A 6 5.24 -1.54 -12.34
C ILE A 6 4.61 -2.84 -11.83
N THR A 7 4.74 -3.88 -12.65
CA THR A 7 4.28 -5.24 -12.34
C THR A 7 5.45 -6.22 -12.47
N PRO A 8 5.43 -7.34 -11.74
CA PRO A 8 6.45 -8.37 -11.85
C PRO A 8 6.52 -8.94 -13.27
N ILE A 9 7.71 -9.35 -13.70
CA ILE A 9 7.93 -9.88 -15.05
C ILE A 9 7.30 -11.28 -15.26
N ASN A 10 7.13 -12.06 -14.19
CA ASN A 10 6.54 -13.40 -14.22
C ASN A 10 5.86 -13.79 -12.90
N GLU A 11 5.16 -14.93 -12.88
CA GLU A 11 4.40 -15.42 -11.72
C GLU A 11 5.27 -15.68 -10.49
N ASN A 12 6.47 -16.25 -10.67
CA ASN A 12 7.41 -16.47 -9.56
C ASN A 12 7.80 -15.15 -8.87
N ARG A 13 8.01 -14.10 -9.67
CA ARG A 13 8.25 -12.75 -9.16
C ARG A 13 7.00 -12.16 -8.53
N ALA A 14 5.81 -12.43 -9.06
CA ALA A 14 4.56 -12.02 -8.46
C ALA A 14 4.36 -12.59 -7.06
N ILE A 15 4.58 -13.89 -6.87
CA ILE A 15 4.50 -14.54 -5.54
C ILE A 15 5.51 -13.92 -4.57
N ARG A 16 6.73 -13.66 -5.03
CA ARG A 16 7.76 -13.00 -4.20
C ARG A 16 7.35 -11.58 -3.84
N TRP A 17 6.79 -10.84 -4.78
CA TRP A 17 6.33 -9.47 -4.56
C TRP A 17 5.13 -9.44 -3.62
N GLU A 18 4.19 -10.36 -3.73
CA GLU A 18 3.09 -10.48 -2.79
C GLU A 18 3.58 -10.81 -1.38
N LYS A 19 4.60 -11.68 -1.24
CA LYS A 19 5.20 -11.98 0.06
C LYS A 19 5.93 -10.79 0.68
N VAL A 20 6.64 -9.99 -0.11
CA VAL A 20 7.47 -8.87 0.39
C VAL A 20 6.65 -7.58 0.53
N TYR A 21 5.88 -7.24 -0.50
CA TYR A 21 5.14 -6.00 -0.62
C TYR A 21 3.64 -6.16 -0.34
N GLY A 22 3.09 -7.38 -0.30
CA GLY A 22 1.64 -7.59 -0.12
C GLY A 22 0.80 -7.21 -1.34
N ARG A 23 1.43 -6.95 -2.49
CA ARG A 23 0.76 -6.60 -3.75
C ARG A 23 1.68 -6.88 -4.94
N THR A 24 1.07 -7.07 -6.10
CA THR A 24 1.76 -7.31 -7.37
C THR A 24 1.94 -6.04 -8.20
N GLU A 25 1.22 -4.97 -7.88
CA GLU A 25 1.39 -3.66 -8.54
C GLU A 25 2.04 -2.67 -7.57
N LEU A 26 3.14 -2.06 -8.00
CA LEU A 26 3.89 -1.10 -7.19
C LEU A 26 3.90 0.27 -7.86
N PRO A 27 3.49 1.33 -7.16
CA PRO A 27 3.51 2.69 -7.70
C PRO A 27 4.94 3.20 -7.76
N VAL A 28 5.27 3.88 -8.85
CA VAL A 28 6.61 4.43 -9.10
C VAL A 28 6.54 5.93 -9.33
N LYS A 29 7.58 6.62 -8.86
CA LYS A 29 7.72 8.07 -8.97
C LYS A 29 7.97 8.53 -10.40
N PHE A 30 8.70 7.73 -11.16
CA PHE A 30 9.07 8.04 -12.54
C PHE A 30 8.70 6.88 -13.49
N PRO A 31 8.27 7.19 -14.72
CA PRO A 31 7.87 6.17 -15.69
C PRO A 31 9.04 5.45 -16.35
N LEU A 32 10.24 6.02 -16.31
CA LEU A 32 11.44 5.44 -16.89
C LEU A 32 12.39 4.94 -15.80
N PRO A 33 13.09 3.82 -16.03
CA PRO A 33 14.11 3.36 -15.10
C PRO A 33 15.30 4.32 -15.11
N HIS A 34 15.94 4.46 -13.96
CA HIS A 34 17.12 5.29 -13.76
C HIS A 34 18.31 4.41 -13.45
N LEU A 35 19.50 4.81 -13.87
CA LEU A 35 20.73 4.14 -13.44
C LEU A 35 21.01 4.52 -11.99
N ALA A 36 20.99 3.53 -11.09
CA ALA A 36 21.43 3.72 -9.72
C ALA A 36 22.74 2.96 -9.53
N CYS A 37 23.81 3.71 -9.23
CA CYS A 37 25.06 3.14 -8.75
C CYS A 37 24.89 2.85 -7.26
N THR A 38 24.43 1.64 -6.93
CA THR A 38 24.32 1.21 -5.54
C THR A 38 25.48 0.29 -5.20
N GLN A 39 26.03 0.40 -3.99
CA GLN A 39 27.05 -0.56 -3.49
C GLN A 39 26.58 -2.02 -3.55
N ARG A 40 25.26 -2.25 -3.67
CA ARG A 40 24.62 -3.56 -3.64
C ARG A 40 24.48 -4.21 -5.00
N TRP A 41 24.21 -3.43 -6.04
CA TRP A 41 23.87 -3.95 -7.37
C TRP A 41 24.85 -3.51 -8.45
N GLY A 42 25.74 -2.55 -8.17
CA GLY A 42 26.49 -1.86 -9.20
C GLY A 42 25.58 -0.94 -10.02
N ASP A 43 25.99 -0.63 -11.24
CA ASP A 43 25.22 0.19 -12.18
C ASP A 43 24.08 -0.64 -12.79
N VAL A 44 22.89 -0.51 -12.21
CA VAL A 44 21.71 -1.24 -12.66
C VAL A 44 20.54 -0.28 -12.85
N PRO A 45 19.73 -0.46 -13.91
CA PRO A 45 18.49 0.29 -14.08
C PRO A 45 17.49 -0.07 -12.97
N VAL A 46 16.95 0.94 -12.29
CA VAL A 46 16.00 0.81 -11.17
C VAL A 46 14.81 1.75 -11.33
N TYR A 47 13.69 1.36 -10.73
CA TYR A 47 12.54 2.21 -10.50
C TYR A 47 12.52 2.68 -9.05
N TYR A 48 12.17 3.95 -8.87
CA TYR A 48 11.93 4.56 -7.57
C TYR A 48 10.47 4.34 -7.17
N LEU A 49 10.26 3.64 -6.05
CA LEU A 49 8.93 3.47 -5.49
C LEU A 49 8.37 4.83 -5.04
N ASP A 50 7.12 5.11 -5.38
CA ASP A 50 6.44 6.30 -4.87
C ASP A 50 5.93 6.05 -3.45
N VAL A 51 6.74 6.42 -2.46
CA VAL A 51 6.45 6.29 -1.02
C VAL A 51 5.15 7.01 -0.64
N THR A 52 4.78 8.09 -1.32
CA THR A 52 3.56 8.87 -1.01
C THR A 52 2.28 8.14 -1.41
N ALA A 53 2.37 7.31 -2.44
CA ALA A 53 1.27 6.48 -2.93
C ALA A 53 1.23 5.08 -2.29
N VAL A 54 2.14 4.79 -1.36
CA VAL A 54 2.25 3.49 -0.69
C VAL A 54 1.58 3.55 0.69
N PRO A 55 0.68 2.61 1.01
CA PRO A 55 0.09 2.53 2.35
C PRO A 55 1.16 2.36 3.44
N ALA A 56 0.99 3.02 4.59
CA ALA A 56 1.94 2.97 5.70
C ALA A 56 2.27 1.54 6.17
N ALA A 57 1.27 0.64 6.19
CA ALA A 57 1.45 -0.76 6.54
C ALA A 57 2.45 -1.49 5.61
N LEU A 58 2.50 -1.13 4.33
CA LEU A 58 3.43 -1.69 3.38
C LEU A 58 4.85 -1.17 3.61
N LEU A 59 4.98 0.13 3.90
CA LEU A 59 6.28 0.74 4.24
C LEU A 59 6.86 0.10 5.52
N ASP A 60 6.03 -0.20 6.51
CA ASP A 60 6.47 -0.83 7.75
C ASP A 60 6.88 -2.31 7.54
N ARG A 61 6.19 -3.04 6.64
CA ARG A 61 6.64 -4.37 6.19
C ARG A 61 8.00 -4.30 5.50
N LEU A 62 8.20 -3.33 4.61
CA LEU A 62 9.48 -3.13 3.95
C LEU A 62 10.59 -2.76 4.94
N ALA A 63 10.30 -1.90 5.90
CA ALA A 63 11.24 -1.54 6.96
C ALA A 63 11.64 -2.77 7.79
N THR A 64 10.69 -3.64 8.11
CA THR A 64 10.95 -4.90 8.82
C THR A 64 11.82 -5.85 8.00
N PHE A 65 11.53 -5.97 6.70
CA PHE A 65 12.32 -6.78 5.78
C PHE A 65 13.74 -6.23 5.66
N GLU A 66 13.90 -4.93 5.47
CA GLU A 66 15.20 -4.28 5.31
C GLU A 66 16.03 -4.40 6.58
N ALA A 67 15.47 -4.13 7.76
CA ALA A 67 16.14 -4.29 9.05
C ALA A 67 16.70 -5.71 9.25
N ARG A 68 15.92 -6.74 8.91
CA ARG A 68 16.37 -8.15 8.98
C ARG A 68 17.48 -8.46 7.98
N ARG A 69 17.42 -7.86 6.79
CA ARG A 69 18.36 -8.13 5.71
C ARG A 69 19.71 -7.45 5.92
N THR A 70 19.71 -6.25 6.50
CA THR A 70 20.92 -5.44 6.73
C THR A 70 21.48 -5.59 8.13
N GLY A 71 20.70 -6.13 9.07
CA GLY A 71 21.05 -6.15 10.48
C GLY A 71 20.97 -4.78 11.14
N THR A 72 20.32 -3.79 10.52
CA THR A 72 20.13 -2.44 11.10
C THR A 72 18.88 -2.38 11.96
N SER A 73 18.78 -1.34 12.79
CA SER A 73 17.58 -1.15 13.61
C SER A 73 16.35 -0.87 12.76
N TYR A 74 15.16 -1.24 13.25
CA TYR A 74 13.89 -0.95 12.57
C TYR A 74 13.67 0.56 12.30
N PRO A 75 13.95 1.49 13.24
CA PRO A 75 13.79 2.92 12.98
C PRO A 75 14.66 3.42 11.83
N GLU A 76 15.91 2.98 11.74
CA GLU A 76 16.83 3.34 10.65
C GLU A 76 16.35 2.78 9.32
N ALA A 77 15.96 1.50 9.30
CA ALA A 77 15.40 0.86 8.11
C ALA A 77 14.13 1.56 7.64
N ARG A 78 13.26 1.98 8.57
CA ARG A 78 12.04 2.72 8.28
C ARG A 78 12.33 4.09 7.66
N LEU A 79 13.33 4.80 8.17
CA LEU A 79 13.79 6.06 7.59
C LEU A 79 14.35 5.86 6.18
N ALA A 80 15.16 4.82 5.97
CA ALA A 80 15.71 4.49 4.65
C ALA A 80 14.59 4.21 3.63
N VAL A 81 13.65 3.31 3.97
CA VAL A 81 12.50 2.97 3.11
C VAL A 81 11.64 4.19 2.79
N ARG A 82 11.43 5.08 3.76
CA ARG A 82 10.62 6.30 3.56
C ARG A 82 11.31 7.35 2.70
N ARG A 83 12.64 7.40 2.73
CA ARG A 83 13.40 8.29 1.85
C ARG A 83 13.33 7.77 0.43
N GLU A 84 13.69 6.51 0.24
CA GLU A 84 13.82 5.94 -1.08
C GLU A 84 13.83 4.41 -1.05
N TRP A 85 12.99 3.79 -1.87
CA TRP A 85 13.02 2.35 -2.10
C TRP A 85 13.18 2.07 -3.59
N LEU A 86 14.14 1.21 -3.91
CA LEU A 86 14.53 0.90 -5.28
C LEU A 86 14.06 -0.50 -5.66
N ILE A 87 13.56 -0.63 -6.88
CA ILE A 87 13.20 -1.91 -7.48
C ILE A 87 13.97 -2.04 -8.77
N ARG A 88 14.66 -3.16 -8.96
CA ARG A 88 15.42 -3.35 -10.19
C ARG A 88 14.51 -3.52 -11.40
N ALA A 89 14.87 -2.88 -12.51
CA ALA A 89 14.09 -2.91 -13.73
C ALA A 89 14.03 -4.29 -14.38
N ASP A 90 15.00 -5.17 -14.11
CA ASP A 90 15.01 -6.56 -14.62
C ASP A 90 14.00 -7.48 -13.92
N GLU A 91 13.45 -7.06 -12.77
CA GLU A 91 12.46 -7.84 -12.04
C GLU A 91 11.01 -7.52 -12.45
N CYS A 92 10.81 -6.51 -13.29
CA CYS A 92 9.50 -5.97 -13.60
C CYS A 92 9.29 -5.66 -15.08
N GLN A 93 8.04 -5.57 -15.48
CA GLN A 93 7.65 -5.02 -16.78
C GLN A 93 7.84 -3.49 -16.78
N PRO A 94 7.99 -2.87 -17.97
CA PRO A 94 8.04 -1.43 -18.11
C PRO A 94 6.88 -0.73 -17.38
N ALA A 95 7.14 0.41 -16.76
CA ALA A 95 6.11 1.13 -16.04
C ALA A 95 4.97 1.51 -16.98
N ARG A 96 3.74 1.26 -16.54
CA ARG A 96 2.51 1.61 -17.25
C ARG A 96 1.73 2.65 -16.47
N LYS A 97 0.89 3.42 -17.17
CA LYS A 97 -0.06 4.31 -16.50
C LYS A 97 -1.00 3.45 -15.67
N ALA A 98 -1.19 3.81 -14.40
CA ALA A 98 -2.22 3.21 -13.57
C ALA A 98 -3.57 3.48 -14.26
N LEU A 99 -4.27 2.41 -14.63
CA LEU A 99 -5.66 2.55 -15.01
C LEU A 99 -6.41 3.03 -13.76
N PRO A 100 -7.27 4.05 -13.86
CA PRO A 100 -8.17 4.34 -12.76
C PRO A 100 -8.98 3.07 -12.54
N THR A 101 -8.78 2.42 -11.39
CA THR A 101 -9.65 1.33 -10.96
C THR A 101 -11.06 1.90 -11.05
N PRO A 102 -11.99 1.29 -11.82
CA PRO A 102 -13.36 1.78 -11.83
C PRO A 102 -13.77 1.82 -10.37
N THR A 103 -14.11 3.01 -9.90
CA THR A 103 -14.62 3.20 -8.54
C THR A 103 -15.72 2.17 -8.41
N ALA A 104 -15.53 1.18 -7.53
CA ALA A 104 -16.54 0.16 -7.30
C ALA A 104 -17.86 0.92 -7.12
N PRO A 105 -18.95 0.53 -7.81
CA PRO A 105 -20.21 1.24 -7.68
C PRO A 105 -20.46 1.34 -6.18
N SER A 106 -20.53 2.57 -5.67
CA SER A 106 -20.80 2.86 -4.27
C SER A 106 -21.90 1.90 -3.87
N TRP A 107 -21.64 1.01 -2.90
CA TRP A 107 -22.63 0.04 -2.46
C TRP A 107 -23.86 0.84 -2.02
N GLN A 108 -24.87 0.89 -2.89
CA GLN A 108 -26.16 1.46 -2.57
C GLN A 108 -26.92 0.31 -1.92
N PRO A 109 -27.36 0.43 -0.65
CA PRO A 109 -28.27 -0.55 -0.11
C PRO A 109 -29.47 -0.62 -1.05
N ALA A 110 -29.79 -1.81 -1.55
CA ALA A 110 -30.92 -2.07 -2.45
C ALA A 110 -32.29 -1.68 -1.84
N PHE A 111 -32.30 -1.26 -0.57
CA PHE A 111 -33.49 -0.96 0.20
C PHE A 111 -33.28 0.30 1.06
N PRO A 112 -33.66 1.49 0.55
CA PRO A 112 -33.62 2.73 1.34
C PRO A 112 -34.62 2.74 2.50
N PHE A 113 -35.53 1.76 2.60
CA PHE A 113 -36.62 1.76 3.57
C PHE A 113 -36.25 1.27 4.98
N LEU A 114 -35.09 0.61 5.18
CA LEU A 114 -34.68 0.11 6.50
C LEU A 114 -34.13 1.21 7.43
N GLN A 115 -34.06 2.47 6.98
CA GLN A 115 -33.58 3.60 7.81
C GLN A 115 -34.61 4.13 8.81
N GLN A 116 -35.84 3.60 8.84
CA GLN A 116 -36.85 4.04 9.81
C GLN A 116 -37.32 2.87 10.67
N VAL A 117 -36.45 2.41 11.57
CA VAL A 117 -36.94 1.80 12.81
C VAL A 117 -36.93 2.92 13.86
N PRO A 118 -38.08 3.47 14.27
CA PRO A 118 -38.13 4.34 15.42
C PRO A 118 -37.61 3.54 16.61
N LEU A 119 -36.50 3.99 17.21
CA LEU A 119 -36.02 3.45 18.47
C LEU A 119 -37.16 3.61 19.48
N ARG A 120 -37.77 2.48 19.85
CA ARG A 120 -38.80 2.40 20.87
C ARG A 120 -38.24 3.08 22.14
N PRO A 121 -38.89 4.12 22.69
CA PRO A 121 -38.36 4.77 23.88
C PRO A 121 -38.30 3.74 25.02
N SER A 122 -37.10 3.56 25.55
CA SER A 122 -36.83 2.77 26.75
C SER A 122 -37.65 3.35 27.91
N ARG A 123 -38.74 2.67 28.29
CA ARG A 123 -39.46 2.95 29.55
C ARG A 123 -38.55 2.56 30.72
N ARG A 124 -37.71 3.48 31.18
CA ARG A 124 -37.14 3.38 32.53
C ARG A 124 -38.25 3.72 33.53
N PRO A 125 -38.51 2.87 34.55
CA PRO A 125 -39.41 3.24 35.62
C PRO A 125 -38.74 4.31 36.48
N GLN A 126 -39.35 5.51 36.54
CA GLN A 126 -39.01 6.52 37.54
C GLN A 126 -39.39 5.98 38.92
N ARG A 127 -38.38 5.83 39.79
CA ARG A 127 -38.58 5.62 41.23
C ARG A 127 -39.33 6.83 41.80
N ALA A 128 -40.57 6.62 42.21
CA ALA A 128 -41.29 7.56 43.06
C ALA A 128 -40.58 7.64 44.42
N ARG A 129 -40.14 8.85 44.79
CA ARG A 129 -39.80 9.19 46.18
C ARG A 129 -41.12 9.47 46.89
N PHE A 130 -41.45 8.67 47.90
CA PHE A 130 -42.42 9.08 48.90
C PHE A 130 -41.70 9.94 49.95
N ILE A 131 -42.40 10.99 50.38
CA ILE A 131 -42.05 11.95 51.43
C ILE A 131 -42.14 11.26 52.79
#